data_AF-A0A537ETL7-F1
#
_entry.id   AF-A0A537ETL7-F1
#
_cell.length_a   1.000
_cell.length_b   1.000
_cell.length_c   1.000
_cell.angle_alpha   90.00
_cell.angle_beta   90.00
_cell.angle_gamma   90.00
#
_symmetry.space_group_name_H-M   'P 1'
#
loop_
_entity.id
_entity.type
_entity.pdbx_description
1 polymer ?
#
loop_
_entity_poly.entity_id
_entity_poly.type
_entity_poly.pdbx_seq_one_letter_code
_entity_poly.pdbx_strand_id
1 'polypeptide(L)'
;MILARRMQGILAPEEWKPLIGSTLLVRSWVRPRIIKSLLVGIMVALAYYVPVLLLAFGTSVLGSAGIYLTSPIFPLVIGLLTLVVFGRVYSPEAHKEALRADLQVAGLVGRNVFLTTLRKIDSMGFKDVEKLNRKSSMFKQPSIQERIQNLQSGGMIASVPQ
;
A
#
# COMPACT_ATOMS: atom_id res chain seq x y z
N MET A 1 6.49 5.02 -5.35
CA MET A 1 7.88 5.41 -5.64
C MET A 1 7.86 6.25 -6.90
N ILE A 2 8.00 7.57 -6.79
CA ILE A 2 8.39 8.40 -7.94
C ILE A 2 9.91 8.27 -7.96
N LEU A 3 10.45 7.82 -9.10
CA LEU A 3 11.89 7.59 -9.30
C LEU A 3 12.69 8.75 -8.70
N ALA A 4 13.68 8.46 -7.85
CA ALA A 4 14.42 9.54 -7.17
C ALA A 4 15.03 10.47 -8.22
N ARG A 5 14.97 11.78 -8.02
CA ARG A 5 15.39 12.80 -9.01
C ARG A 5 16.82 12.57 -9.54
N ARG A 6 17.70 12.00 -8.71
CA ARG A 6 19.07 11.62 -9.09
C ARG A 6 19.13 10.45 -10.08
N MET A 7 18.19 9.51 -10.00
CA MET A 7 18.09 8.35 -10.91
C MET A 7 17.48 8.76 -12.26
N GLN A 8 16.58 9.75 -12.27
CA GLN A 8 16.00 10.31 -13.49
C GLN A 8 17.03 10.97 -14.42
N GLY A 9 18.12 11.52 -13.87
CA GLY A 9 19.18 12.14 -14.68
C GLY A 9 20.14 11.16 -15.37
N ILE A 10 20.12 9.87 -14.99
CA ILE A 10 21.08 8.86 -15.46
C ILE A 10 20.40 7.75 -16.28
N LEU A 11 19.12 7.48 -16.00
CA LEU A 11 18.34 6.49 -16.72
C LEU A 11 17.73 7.11 -17.98
N ALA A 12 17.82 6.41 -19.11
CA ALA A 12 17.12 6.79 -20.33
C ALA A 12 15.60 6.64 -20.16
N PRO A 13 14.76 7.41 -20.88
CA PRO A 13 13.29 7.34 -20.76
C PRO A 13 12.72 5.93 -20.95
N GLU A 14 13.34 5.10 -21.78
CA GLU A 14 12.95 3.71 -22.05
C GLU A 14 13.18 2.82 -20.82
N GLU A 15 14.23 3.11 -20.05
CA GLU A 15 14.57 2.40 -18.81
C GLU A 15 13.62 2.75 -17.67
N TRP A 16 12.82 3.81 -17.80
CA TRP A 16 11.84 4.19 -16.78
C TRP A 16 10.58 3.32 -16.84
N LYS A 17 10.25 2.79 -18.01
CA LYS A 17 9.03 1.99 -18.25
C LYS A 17 8.84 0.86 -17.24
N PRO A 18 9.82 -0.04 -16.99
CA PRO A 18 9.63 -1.13 -16.03
C PRO A 18 9.45 -0.64 -14.58
N LEU A 19 10.13 0.44 -14.19
CA LEU A 19 10.08 0.99 -12.82
C LEU A 19 8.74 1.67 -12.53
N ILE A 20 8.28 2.49 -13.47
CA ILE A 20 7.00 3.19 -13.38
C ILE A 20 5.86 2.18 -13.49
N GLY A 21 5.95 1.24 -14.42
CA GLY A 21 4.93 0.21 -14.62
C GLY A 21 4.65 -0.59 -13.36
N SER A 22 5.70 -1.10 -12.71
CA SER A 22 5.55 -1.85 -11.45
C SER A 22 4.90 -0.99 -10.36
N THR A 23 5.34 0.27 -10.20
CA THR A 23 4.77 1.18 -9.20
C THR A 23 3.29 1.49 -9.47
N LEU A 24 2.92 1.71 -10.73
CA LEU A 24 1.54 1.97 -11.12
C LEU A 24 0.65 0.75 -10.87
N LEU A 25 1.17 -0.45 -11.14
CA LEU A 25 0.45 -1.70 -10.95
C LEU A 25 0.20 -1.99 -9.47
N VAL A 26 1.20 -1.80 -8.60
CA VAL A 26 0.99 -1.88 -7.14
C VAL A 26 -0.07 -0.87 -6.70
N ARG A 27 0.01 0.37 -7.19
CA ARG A 27 -0.96 1.42 -6.83
C ARG A 27 -2.38 1.10 -7.31
N SER A 28 -2.52 0.49 -8.49
CA SER A 28 -3.83 0.12 -9.04
C SER A 28 -4.46 -1.03 -8.28
N TRP A 29 -3.69 -1.93 -7.67
CA TRP A 29 -4.20 -3.00 -6.80
C TRP A 29 -4.58 -2.49 -5.40
N VAL A 30 -3.80 -1.55 -4.85
CA VAL A 30 -4.04 -1.01 -3.51
C VAL A 30 -5.29 -0.13 -3.45
N ARG A 31 -5.54 0.69 -4.47
CA ARG A 31 -6.71 1.61 -4.52
C ARG A 31 -8.05 0.93 -4.25
N PRO A 32 -8.48 -0.10 -5.01
CA PRO A 32 -9.79 -0.73 -4.80
C PRO A 32 -9.88 -1.41 -3.43
N ARG A 33 -8.77 -1.96 -2.90
CA ARG A 33 -8.77 -2.59 -1.58
C ARG A 33 -8.99 -1.57 -0.45
N ILE A 34 -8.33 -0.39 -0.52
CA ILE A 34 -8.58 0.71 0.43
C ILE A 34 -10.03 1.18 0.35
N ILE A 35 -10.55 1.40 -0.85
CA ILE A 35 -11.95 1.83 -1.05
C ILE A 35 -12.91 0.80 -0.45
N LYS A 36 -12.68 -0.50 -0.70
CA LYS A 36 -13.50 -1.58 -0.14
C LYS A 36 -13.45 -1.59 1.39
N SER A 37 -12.26 -1.49 2.00
CA SER A 37 -12.13 -1.42 3.46
C SER A 37 -12.83 -0.20 4.05
N LEU A 38 -12.73 0.95 3.40
CA LEU A 38 -13.40 2.18 3.83
C LEU A 38 -14.92 2.07 3.73
N LEU A 39 -15.45 1.51 2.64
CA LEU A 39 -16.87 1.23 2.47
C LEU A 39 -17.40 0.26 3.54
N VAL A 40 -16.66 -0.81 3.82
CA VAL A 40 -17.02 -1.75 4.90
C VAL A 40 -17.03 -1.04 6.26
N GLY A 41 -16.03 -0.20 6.54
CA GLY A 41 -15.98 0.59 7.78
C GLY A 41 -17.18 1.53 7.93
N ILE A 42 -17.56 2.23 6.85
CA ILE A 42 -18.75 3.09 6.81
C ILE A 42 -20.01 2.27 7.07
N MET A 43 -20.16 1.12 6.41
CA MET A 43 -21.34 0.26 6.58
C MET A 43 -21.47 -0.27 8.00
N VAL A 44 -20.37 -0.69 8.62
CA VAL A 44 -20.35 -1.16 10.02
C VAL A 44 -20.70 -0.01 10.97
N ALA A 45 -20.12 1.18 10.75
CA ALA A 45 -20.44 2.36 11.55
C ALA A 45 -21.93 2.74 11.43
N LEU A 46 -22.49 2.69 10.21
CA LEU A 46 -23.89 2.99 9.97
C LEU A 46 -24.83 1.95 10.60
N ALA A 47 -24.49 0.66 10.49
CA ALA A 47 -25.25 -0.44 11.08
C ALA A 47 -25.26 -0.37 12.62
N TYR A 48 -24.20 0.15 13.24
CA TYR A 48 -24.19 0.42 14.68
C TYR A 48 -24.96 1.70 15.03
N TYR A 49 -24.78 2.77 14.25
CA TYR A 49 -25.31 4.09 14.60
C TYR A 49 -26.83 4.20 14.42
N VAL A 50 -27.39 3.61 13.37
CA VAL A 50 -28.83 3.73 13.06
C VAL A 50 -29.72 3.15 14.18
N PRO A 51 -29.51 1.91 14.68
CA PRO A 51 -30.31 1.37 15.77
C PRO A 51 -30.14 2.15 17.08
N VAL A 52 -28.90 2.57 17.35
CA VAL A 52 -28.55 3.31 18.55
C VAL A 52 -29.21 4.69 18.58
N LEU A 53 -29.24 5.39 17.45
CA LEU A 53 -29.95 6.65 17.29
C LEU A 53 -31.46 6.46 17.49
N LEU A 54 -32.05 5.43 16.88
CA LEU A 54 -33.48 5.12 17.01
C LEU A 54 -33.88 4.84 18.48
N LEU A 55 -33.05 4.10 19.22
CA LEU A 55 -33.27 3.83 20.64
C LEU A 55 -33.16 5.11 21.49
N ALA A 56 -32.20 5.99 21.19
CA ALA A 56 -32.02 7.25 21.90
C ALA A 56 -33.20 8.23 21.72
N PHE A 57 -33.84 8.24 20.54
CA PHE A 57 -35.06 9.02 20.30
C PHE A 57 -36.31 8.39 20.95
N GLY A 58 -36.34 7.07 21.14
CA GLY A 58 -37.48 6.35 21.70
C GLY A 58 -37.57 6.35 23.24
N THR A 59 -36.46 6.58 23.95
CA THR A 59 -36.43 6.58 25.42
C THR A 59 -35.97 7.94 25.95
N SER A 60 -36.83 8.62 26.73
CA SER A 60 -36.60 9.92 27.35
C SER A 60 -35.54 9.93 28.48
N VAL A 61 -34.51 9.07 28.40
CA VAL A 61 -33.46 8.89 29.41
C VAL A 61 -32.14 9.47 28.86
N LEU A 62 -32.12 10.80 28.67
CA LEU A 62 -31.00 11.51 28.04
C LEU A 62 -29.98 12.10 29.03
N GLY A 63 -29.97 11.69 30.30
CA GLY A 63 -29.23 12.40 31.34
C GLY A 63 -27.71 12.20 31.36
N SER A 64 -27.18 11.05 30.94
CA SER A 64 -25.74 10.75 31.09
C SER A 64 -25.12 9.88 29.99
N ALA A 65 -25.91 9.03 29.31
CA ALA A 65 -25.44 8.25 28.15
C ALA A 65 -25.46 9.06 26.84
N GLY A 66 -26.23 10.15 26.77
CA GLY A 66 -26.42 10.98 25.58
C GLY A 66 -25.13 11.61 25.05
N ILE A 67 -24.14 11.88 25.91
CA ILE A 67 -22.88 12.54 25.54
C ILE A 67 -21.99 11.60 24.70
N TYR A 68 -22.03 10.29 24.96
CA TYR A 68 -21.32 9.28 24.17
C TYR A 68 -22.04 8.96 22.84
N LEU A 69 -23.36 9.22 22.79
CA LEU A 69 -24.25 8.94 21.64
C LEU A 69 -24.35 10.09 20.63
N THR A 70 -24.24 11.33 21.10
CA THR A 70 -24.37 12.55 20.26
C THR A 70 -23.04 13.09 19.77
N SER A 71 -21.93 12.70 20.39
CA SER A 71 -20.62 13.19 19.96
C SER A 71 -20.18 12.48 18.67
N PRO A 72 -20.04 13.20 17.53
CA PRO A 72 -19.58 12.61 16.26
C PRO A 72 -18.14 12.11 16.33
N ILE A 73 -17.44 12.39 17.43
CA ILE A 73 -16.02 12.08 17.65
C ILE A 73 -15.79 10.57 17.77
N PHE A 74 -16.65 9.83 18.47
CA PHE A 74 -16.45 8.38 18.67
C PHE A 74 -16.49 7.55 17.38
N PRO A 75 -17.49 7.69 16.48
CA PRO A 75 -17.49 6.97 15.21
C PRO A 75 -16.37 7.44 14.27
N LEU A 76 -15.99 8.72 14.32
CA LEU A 76 -14.82 9.21 13.58
C LEU A 76 -13.53 8.56 14.10
N VAL A 77 -13.38 8.39 15.41
CA VAL A 77 -12.23 7.72 16.02
C VAL A 77 -12.21 6.24 15.70
N ILE A 78 -13.34 5.53 15.74
CA ILE A 78 -13.43 4.11 15.35
C ILE A 78 -13.17 3.94 13.84
N GLY A 79 -13.73 4.81 13.00
CA GLY A 79 -13.46 4.86 11.56
C GLY A 79 -11.99 5.15 11.27
N LEU A 80 -11.38 6.07 12.00
CA LEU A 80 -9.96 6.39 11.88
C LEU A 80 -9.08 5.24 12.39
N LEU A 81 -9.44 4.60 13.51
CA LEU A 81 -8.69 3.46 14.05
C LEU A 81 -8.79 2.25 13.12
N THR A 82 -9.96 1.95 12.56
CA THR A 82 -10.10 0.90 11.54
C THR A 82 -9.30 1.24 10.28
N LEU A 83 -9.32 2.49 9.81
CA LEU A 83 -8.49 2.94 8.69
C LEU A 83 -6.98 2.84 8.99
N VAL A 84 -6.55 3.21 10.20
CA VAL A 84 -5.13 3.17 10.61
C VAL A 84 -4.67 1.73 10.84
N VAL A 85 -5.48 0.89 11.46
CA VAL A 85 -5.17 -0.52 11.72
C VAL A 85 -5.18 -1.30 10.42
N PHE A 86 -6.25 -1.26 9.62
CA PHE A 86 -6.29 -1.94 8.33
C PHE A 86 -5.34 -1.30 7.31
N GLY A 87 -5.09 0.01 7.37
CA GLY A 87 -4.12 0.73 6.53
C GLY A 87 -2.66 0.43 6.88
N ARG A 88 -2.33 0.17 8.15
CA ARG A 88 -0.99 -0.29 8.57
C ARG A 88 -0.76 -1.79 8.42
N VAL A 89 -1.81 -2.61 8.44
CA VAL A 89 -1.72 -4.06 8.19
C VAL A 89 -1.27 -4.38 6.76
N TYR A 90 -1.15 -3.39 5.86
CA TYR A 90 -0.59 -3.55 4.51
C TYR A 90 0.90 -3.91 4.43
N SER A 91 1.65 -3.96 5.52
CA SER A 91 3.12 -4.05 5.44
C SER A 91 3.70 -5.36 4.83
N PRO A 92 3.19 -6.58 5.14
CA PRO A 92 3.75 -7.82 4.57
C PRO A 92 3.23 -8.10 3.15
N GLU A 93 1.93 -7.93 2.93
CA GLU A 93 1.30 -8.21 1.63
C GLU A 93 1.73 -7.20 0.56
N ALA A 94 1.89 -5.92 0.89
CA ALA A 94 2.34 -4.92 -0.07
C ALA A 94 3.76 -5.20 -0.59
N HIS A 95 4.63 -5.80 0.23
CA HIS A 95 5.96 -6.22 -0.18
C HIS A 95 5.88 -7.32 -1.25
N LYS A 96 5.06 -8.35 -1.02
CA LYS A 96 4.83 -9.45 -1.98
C LYS A 96 4.14 -8.95 -3.24
N GLU A 97 3.16 -8.07 -3.11
CA GLU A 97 2.47 -7.44 -4.23
C GLU A 97 3.43 -6.61 -5.10
N ALA A 98 4.39 -5.91 -4.51
CA ALA A 98 5.43 -5.21 -5.27
C ALA A 98 6.30 -6.18 -6.08
N LEU A 99 6.70 -7.31 -5.48
CA LEU A 99 7.45 -8.36 -6.19
C LEU A 99 6.62 -9.03 -7.30
N ARG A 100 5.30 -9.22 -7.09
CA ARG A 100 4.38 -9.74 -8.12
C ARG A 100 4.17 -8.74 -9.26
N ALA A 101 4.07 -7.46 -8.94
CA ALA A 101 3.94 -6.41 -9.93
C ALA A 101 5.19 -6.34 -10.82
N ASP A 102 6.39 -6.50 -10.25
CA ASP A 102 7.63 -6.59 -11.02
C ASP A 102 7.58 -7.74 -12.04
N LEU A 103 7.07 -8.91 -11.67
CA LEU A 103 6.95 -10.06 -12.58
C LEU A 103 5.97 -9.79 -13.72
N GLN A 104 4.80 -9.23 -13.43
CA GLN A 104 3.83 -8.88 -14.47
C GLN A 104 4.40 -7.85 -15.44
N VAL A 105 5.05 -6.81 -14.92
CA VAL A 105 5.68 -5.78 -15.77
C VAL A 105 6.87 -6.35 -16.54
N ALA A 106 7.65 -7.26 -15.97
CA ALA A 106 8.69 -7.99 -16.69
C ALA A 106 8.11 -8.83 -17.85
N GLY A 107 6.92 -9.39 -17.69
CA GLY A 107 6.19 -10.06 -18.77
C GLY A 107 5.77 -9.12 -19.91
N LEU A 108 5.45 -7.86 -19.60
CA LEU A 108 4.99 -6.86 -20.58
C LEU A 108 6.14 -6.13 -21.29
N VAL A 109 7.18 -5.74 -20.56
CA VAL A 109 8.27 -4.88 -21.06
C VAL A 109 9.53 -5.68 -21.42
N GLY A 110 9.58 -6.95 -21.00
CA GLY A 110 10.73 -7.83 -21.18
C GLY A 110 11.59 -7.95 -19.92
N ARG A 111 11.74 -9.19 -19.44
CA ARG A 111 12.49 -9.51 -18.22
C ARG A 111 13.95 -9.07 -18.25
N ASN A 112 14.61 -9.23 -19.40
CA ASN A 112 16.02 -8.84 -19.56
C ASN A 112 16.19 -7.32 -19.47
N VAL A 113 15.30 -6.54 -20.08
CA VAL A 113 15.30 -5.08 -20.00
C VAL A 113 15.17 -4.64 -18.54
N PHE A 114 14.20 -5.21 -17.82
CA PHE A 114 13.99 -4.91 -16.41
C PHE A 114 15.23 -5.25 -15.56
N LEU A 115 15.80 -6.45 -15.73
CA LEU A 115 17.00 -6.87 -14.99
C LEU A 115 18.19 -5.95 -15.28
N THR A 116 18.41 -5.55 -16.53
CA THR A 116 19.48 -4.62 -16.90
C THR A 116 19.28 -3.26 -16.23
N THR A 117 18.06 -2.72 -16.24
CA THR A 117 17.75 -1.47 -15.55
C THR A 117 18.02 -1.57 -14.04
N LEU A 118 17.59 -2.64 -13.37
CA LEU A 118 17.81 -2.80 -11.93
C LEU A 118 19.29 -2.97 -11.59
N ARG A 119 20.06 -3.73 -12.39
CA ARG A 119 21.51 -3.88 -12.21
C ARG A 119 22.25 -2.57 -12.42
N LYS A 120 21.84 -1.79 -13.42
CA LYS A 120 22.40 -0.46 -13.66
C LYS A 120 22.18 0.43 -12.44
N ILE A 121 20.98 0.39 -11.84
CA ILE A 121 20.72 1.13 -10.59
C ILE A 121 21.55 0.60 -9.42
N ASP A 122 21.67 -0.71 -9.24
CA ASP A 122 22.47 -1.31 -8.17
C ASP A 122 23.94 -0.87 -8.26
N SER A 123 24.48 -0.80 -9.48
CA SER A 123 25.84 -0.32 -9.75
C SER A 123 26.07 1.15 -9.39
N MET A 124 25.02 1.98 -9.33
CA MET A 124 25.14 3.38 -8.93
C MET A 124 25.28 3.56 -7.40
N GLY A 125 25.13 2.49 -6.62
CA GLY A 125 25.43 2.52 -5.18
C GLY A 125 24.50 3.41 -4.36
N PHE A 126 23.27 3.68 -4.83
CA PHE A 126 22.28 4.54 -4.16
C PHE A 126 21.64 3.93 -2.89
N LYS A 127 22.44 3.20 -2.10
CA LYS A 127 22.00 2.50 -0.88
C LYS A 127 21.38 3.46 0.15
N ASP A 128 21.87 4.70 0.23
CA ASP A 128 21.34 5.69 1.16
C ASP A 128 19.96 6.21 0.74
N VAL A 129 19.74 6.40 -0.56
CA VAL A 129 18.44 6.80 -1.12
C VAL A 129 17.43 5.66 -0.95
N GLU A 130 17.85 4.42 -1.15
CA GLU A 130 17.05 3.23 -0.92
C GLU A 130 16.65 3.10 0.56
N LYS A 131 17.61 3.25 1.49
CA LYS A 131 17.34 3.25 2.93
C LYS A 131 16.39 4.38 3.33
N LEU A 132 16.57 5.58 2.79
CA LEU A 132 15.70 6.72 3.06
C LEU A 132 14.27 6.47 2.56
N ASN A 133 14.12 5.97 1.33
CA ASN A 133 12.82 5.60 0.76
C ASN A 133 12.14 4.48 1.55
N ARG A 134 12.91 3.51 2.05
CA ARG A 134 12.36 2.42 2.88
C ARG A 134 11.93 2.91 4.27
N LYS A 135 12.59 3.93 4.82
CA LYS A 135 12.18 4.58 6.08
C LYS A 135 10.98 5.50 5.92
N SER A 136 10.86 6.21 4.80
CA SER A 136 9.76 7.15 4.55
C SER A 136 8.50 6.47 4.00
N SER A 137 8.62 5.25 3.47
CA SER A 137 7.48 4.52 2.95
C SER A 137 6.59 3.98 4.07
N MET A 138 5.28 4.06 3.84
CA MET A 138 4.26 3.53 4.76
C MET A 138 4.29 2.00 4.89
N PHE A 139 5.02 1.30 4.00
CA PHE A 139 5.19 -0.15 3.99
C PHE A 139 6.64 -0.54 3.66
N LYS A 140 7.04 -1.77 4.00
CA LYS A 140 8.39 -2.28 3.74
C LYS A 140 8.58 -2.56 2.25
N GLN A 141 9.14 -1.60 1.51
CA GLN A 141 9.46 -1.80 0.09
C GLN A 141 10.57 -2.85 -0.11
N PRO A 142 10.48 -3.67 -1.18
CA PRO A 142 11.55 -4.57 -1.56
C PRO A 142 12.76 -3.79 -2.04
N SER A 143 13.94 -4.25 -1.62
CA SER A 143 15.21 -3.74 -2.06
C SER A 143 15.47 -4.06 -3.54
N ILE A 144 16.37 -3.33 -4.17
CA ILE A 144 16.77 -3.57 -5.57
C ILE A 144 17.31 -4.99 -5.74
N GLN A 145 18.09 -5.47 -4.77
CA GLN A 145 18.63 -6.83 -4.78
C GLN A 145 17.52 -7.89 -4.67
N GLU A 146 16.55 -7.71 -3.76
CA GLU A 146 15.38 -8.59 -3.64
C GLU A 146 14.57 -8.63 -4.95
N ARG A 147 14.39 -7.48 -5.61
CA ARG A 147 13.69 -7.39 -6.89
C ARG A 147 14.44 -8.11 -8.01
N ILE A 148 15.77 -7.95 -8.09
CA ILE A 148 16.63 -8.68 -9.04
C ILE A 148 16.51 -10.18 -8.79
N GLN A 149 16.66 -10.62 -7.55
CA GLN A 149 16.61 -12.04 -7.19
C GLN A 149 15.23 -12.64 -7.49
N ASN A 150 14.15 -11.91 -7.23
CA ASN A 150 12.78 -12.33 -7.53
C ASN A 150 12.56 -12.46 -9.05
N LEU A 151 13.03 -11.48 -9.84
CA LEU A 151 12.98 -11.56 -11.30
C LEU A 151 13.87 -12.68 -11.84
N GLN A 152 15.01 -12.98 -11.22
CA GLN A 152 15.89 -14.10 -11.62
C GLN A 152 15.30 -15.47 -11.30
N SER A 153 14.62 -15.58 -10.16
CA SER A 153 13.94 -16.81 -9.72
C SER A 153 12.57 -17.02 -10.36
N GLY A 154 12.09 -16.10 -11.22
CA GLY A 154 10.77 -16.21 -11.84
C GLY A 154 9.61 -16.08 -10.85
N GLY A 155 9.83 -15.47 -9.68
CA GLY A 155 8.79 -15.22 -8.69
C GLY A 155 8.70 -16.21 -7.53
N MET A 156 9.70 -17.09 -7.35
CA MET A 156 9.73 -18.01 -6.20
C MET A 156 9.71 -17.27 -4.85
N ILE A 157 10.30 -16.08 -4.75
CA ILE A 157 10.32 -15.29 -3.51
C ILE A 157 8.93 -14.73 -3.17
N ALA A 158 8.15 -14.35 -4.19
CA ALA A 158 6.80 -13.82 -4.01
C ALA A 158 5.71 -14.90 -3.77
N SER A 159 6.06 -16.19 -3.92
CA SER A 159 5.14 -17.33 -3.79
C SER A 159 5.29 -18.12 -2.49
N VAL A 160 6.36 -17.92 -1.73
CA VAL A 160 6.53 -18.58 -0.42
C VAL A 160 5.58 -17.94 0.63
N PRO A 161 4.64 -18.71 1.22
CA PRO A 161 3.96 -18.29 2.44
C PRO A 161 4.98 -18.34 3.60
N GLN A 162 5.06 -17.27 4.38
CA GLN A 162 5.82 -17.24 5.64
C GLN A 162 4.83 -17.42 6.78
#